data_AF-A0A382QT36-F1
#
_entry.id   AF-A0A382QT36-F1
#
_cell.length_a   1.000
_cell.length_b   1.000
_cell.length_c   1.000
_cell.angle_alpha   90.00
_cell.angle_beta   90.00
_cell.angle_gamma   90.00
#
_symmetry.space_group_name_H-M   'P 1'
#
loop_
_entity.id
_entity.type
_entity.pdbx_description
1 polymer ?
#
loop_
_entity_poly.entity_id
_entity_poly.type
_entity_poly.pdbx_seq_one_letter_code
_entity_poly.pdbx_strand_id
1 'polypeptide(L)'
;IIDNEFPVISIAAVDAVAMEEEENDGDNRARLLVSRTGDHSGDLTVNYLVSGSASKGLDYEPLSGSVVIPAGDISAGIRVTAEEDSEAEGDEYVVVHISDSTLYNSHPKNTASILIQDSMPILELALDGDPEAPEGGGATRMTLSRNNASAEIEVNLSISGTANNQSDYVSIANRVRMPRGTRNVNIEVQAIDDPVNEVAEDIVLKVIPGEGYSIGAQMQARVVIPENDDKNLPEVEFTLTSSDESESAGYAMVHVRLSAPPPEPEDDGGGDGDGDGDGDGDGDGDGDGDGDGDGDGDGDGDGDGDGPPGPLHQLICVKAGTQQWAFDA
;
A
#
# COMPACT_ATOMS: atom_id res chain seq x y z
N ILE A 1 9.01 -61.04 36.06
CA ILE A 1 7.94 -60.04 35.87
C ILE A 1 8.04 -59.68 34.40
N ILE A 2 7.06 -60.10 33.60
CA ILE A 2 6.99 -59.62 32.22
C ILE A 2 6.54 -58.17 32.37
N ASP A 3 7.41 -57.25 31.99
CA ASP A 3 7.10 -55.84 31.91
C ASP A 3 6.01 -55.68 30.83
N ASN A 4 4.77 -55.51 31.27
CA ASN A 4 3.59 -55.45 30.40
C ASN A 4 3.12 -53.99 30.27
N GLU A 5 4.08 -53.07 30.19
CA GLU A 5 3.79 -51.69 29.84
C GLU A 5 3.75 -51.59 28.31
N PHE A 6 2.63 -51.09 27.78
CA PHE A 6 2.51 -50.85 26.35
C PHE A 6 3.63 -49.91 25.87
N PRO A 7 4.13 -50.08 24.63
CA PRO A 7 5.01 -49.09 24.03
C PRO A 7 4.40 -47.69 24.08
N VAL A 8 5.23 -46.67 24.22
CA VAL A 8 4.80 -45.27 24.21
C VAL A 8 5.32 -44.58 22.95
N ILE A 9 4.44 -43.86 22.25
CA ILE A 9 4.73 -43.25 20.95
C ILE A 9 4.72 -41.73 21.00
N SER A 10 5.79 -41.10 20.50
CA SER A 10 5.87 -39.66 20.28
C SER A 10 6.14 -39.34 18.81
N ILE A 11 5.84 -38.11 18.40
CA ILE A 11 6.16 -37.59 17.06
C ILE A 11 6.83 -36.22 17.19
N ALA A 12 7.76 -35.92 16.29
CA ALA A 12 8.36 -34.60 16.15
C ALA A 12 8.71 -34.34 14.67
N ALA A 13 8.67 -33.08 14.25
CA ALA A 13 9.29 -32.68 13.00
C ALA A 13 10.81 -32.70 13.15
N VAL A 14 11.48 -33.42 12.26
CA VAL A 14 12.95 -33.39 12.13
C VAL A 14 13.38 -32.51 10.96
N ASP A 15 12.48 -32.36 10.00
CA ASP A 15 12.46 -31.29 9.01
C ASP A 15 11.03 -30.75 8.97
N ALA A 16 10.87 -29.46 9.22
CA ALA A 16 9.58 -28.84 9.54
C ALA A 16 9.00 -28.02 8.40
N VAL A 17 9.73 -27.87 7.29
CA VAL A 17 9.34 -26.98 6.19
C VAL A 17 9.43 -27.75 4.88
N ALA A 18 8.42 -27.59 4.04
CA ALA A 18 8.47 -27.95 2.63
C ALA A 18 8.04 -26.74 1.80
N MET A 19 8.65 -26.54 0.63
CA MET A 19 8.31 -25.48 -0.33
C MET A 19 7.59 -26.07 -1.54
N GLU A 20 6.58 -25.38 -2.05
CA GLU A 20 5.83 -25.73 -3.26
C GLU A 20 6.62 -25.39 -4.53
N GLU A 21 7.82 -25.93 -4.66
CA GLU A 21 8.72 -25.67 -5.79
C GLU A 21 9.12 -26.97 -6.51
N GLU A 22 9.22 -26.88 -7.83
CA GLU A 22 9.74 -27.93 -8.70
C GLU A 22 11.27 -28.01 -8.59
N GLU A 23 11.83 -28.59 -7.52
CA GLU A 23 13.24 -29.05 -7.53
C GLU A 23 13.51 -30.38 -6.80
N ASN A 24 14.59 -31.04 -7.28
CA ASN A 24 15.15 -32.27 -6.71
C ASN A 24 16.15 -32.01 -5.57
N ASP A 25 16.28 -30.77 -5.11
CA ASP A 25 17.24 -30.39 -4.06
C ASP A 25 16.77 -30.80 -2.65
N GLY A 26 15.48 -31.09 -2.51
CA GLY A 26 14.85 -31.61 -1.30
C GLY A 26 14.07 -30.59 -0.48
N ASP A 27 14.01 -29.33 -0.91
CA ASP A 27 13.23 -28.26 -0.27
C ASP A 27 11.71 -28.52 -0.27
N ASN A 28 11.19 -29.26 -1.24
CA ASN A 28 9.80 -29.69 -1.30
C ASN A 28 9.44 -30.85 -0.35
N ARG A 29 10.36 -31.26 0.53
CA ARG A 29 10.18 -32.45 1.39
C ARG A 29 10.47 -32.15 2.84
N ALA A 30 9.43 -32.26 3.66
CA ALA A 30 9.54 -32.27 5.10
C ALA A 30 9.52 -33.70 5.67
N ARG A 31 9.92 -33.85 6.94
CA ARG A 31 10.00 -35.16 7.59
C ARG A 31 9.59 -35.09 9.06
N LEU A 32 8.66 -35.96 9.43
CA LEU A 32 8.33 -36.26 10.81
C LEU A 32 9.00 -37.56 11.23
N LEU A 33 9.39 -37.64 12.51
CA LEU A 33 9.95 -38.84 13.13
C LEU A 33 9.00 -39.33 14.22
N VAL A 34 8.44 -40.51 14.02
CA VAL A 34 7.68 -41.23 15.05
C VAL A 34 8.66 -42.08 15.84
N SER A 35 8.65 -41.95 17.16
CA SER A 35 9.57 -42.64 18.08
C SER A 35 8.82 -43.51 19.07
N ARG A 36 9.41 -44.65 19.45
CA ARG A 36 8.84 -45.68 20.31
C ARG A 36 9.75 -45.96 21.50
N THR A 37 9.20 -45.93 22.71
CA THR A 37 9.84 -46.46 23.92
C THR A 37 9.10 -47.70 24.43
N GLY A 38 9.76 -48.53 25.25
CA GLY A 38 9.20 -49.78 25.78
C GLY A 38 9.65 -51.00 24.97
N ASP A 39 8.77 -51.97 24.78
CA ASP A 39 9.05 -53.16 23.97
C ASP A 39 9.32 -52.79 22.51
N HIS A 40 10.31 -53.43 21.88
CA HIS A 40 10.68 -53.28 20.46
C HIS A 40 10.74 -54.64 19.73
N SER A 41 10.30 -55.71 20.36
CA SER A 41 10.50 -57.09 19.88
C SER A 41 9.69 -57.48 18.64
N GLY A 42 8.69 -56.68 18.27
CA GLY A 42 7.86 -56.88 17.08
C GLY A 42 7.55 -55.57 16.36
N ASP A 43 7.16 -55.69 15.10
CA ASP A 43 6.68 -54.57 14.29
C ASP A 43 5.51 -53.86 14.99
N LEU A 44 5.49 -52.53 14.92
CA LEU A 44 4.39 -51.73 15.45
C LEU A 44 3.88 -50.77 14.38
N THR A 45 2.64 -51.00 13.96
CA THR A 45 1.90 -50.05 13.12
C THR A 45 1.30 -48.96 13.99
N VAL A 46 1.72 -47.72 13.74
CA VAL A 46 1.21 -46.52 14.38
C VAL A 46 0.27 -45.82 13.41
N ASN A 47 -0.99 -45.68 13.78
CA ASN A 47 -1.97 -44.92 13.00
C ASN A 47 -1.93 -43.46 13.41
N TYR A 48 -2.16 -42.56 12.46
CA TYR A 48 -2.21 -41.14 12.71
C TYR A 48 -3.33 -40.47 11.91
N LEU A 49 -3.79 -39.33 12.42
CA LEU A 49 -4.72 -38.45 11.75
C LEU A 49 -3.96 -37.25 11.19
N VAL A 50 -4.42 -36.75 10.05
CA VAL A 50 -3.88 -35.57 9.39
C VAL A 50 -4.97 -34.50 9.39
N SER A 51 -4.58 -33.29 9.77
CA SER A 51 -5.40 -32.08 9.79
C SER A 51 -4.51 -30.89 9.42
N GLY A 52 -5.05 -29.67 9.39
CA GLY A 52 -4.27 -28.48 9.08
C GLY A 52 -5.05 -27.53 8.17
N SER A 53 -4.37 -26.50 7.66
CA SER A 53 -4.93 -25.66 6.60
C SER A 53 -4.69 -26.29 5.22
N ALA A 54 -3.55 -26.94 5.04
CA ALA A 54 -3.19 -27.58 3.78
C ALA A 54 -4.16 -28.73 3.41
N SER A 55 -4.66 -28.65 2.19
CA SER A 55 -5.47 -29.55 1.40
C SER A 55 -4.67 -30.70 0.79
N LYS A 56 -5.10 -31.92 1.13
CA LYS A 56 -4.50 -33.15 0.62
C LYS A 56 -4.69 -33.30 -0.89
N GLY A 57 -3.59 -33.42 -1.62
CA GLY A 57 -3.55 -33.63 -3.08
C GLY A 57 -3.73 -32.35 -3.90
N LEU A 58 -3.74 -31.19 -3.25
CA LEU A 58 -3.51 -29.89 -3.87
C LEU A 58 -2.12 -29.41 -3.43
N ASP A 59 -1.90 -29.29 -2.13
CA ASP A 59 -0.69 -28.65 -1.55
C ASP A 59 0.35 -29.69 -1.09
N TYR A 60 -0.07 -30.95 -0.91
CA TYR A 60 0.84 -32.05 -0.55
C TYR A 60 0.36 -33.44 -0.99
N GLU A 61 1.32 -34.34 -1.22
CA GLU A 61 1.07 -35.74 -1.56
C GLU A 61 0.23 -36.46 -0.47
N PRO A 62 -0.81 -37.23 -0.84
CA PRO A 62 -1.62 -37.97 0.13
C PRO A 62 -0.81 -38.91 1.04
N LEU A 63 -0.86 -38.66 2.35
CA LEU A 63 -0.25 -39.54 3.36
C LEU A 63 -1.04 -40.85 3.56
N SER A 64 -0.33 -41.92 3.93
CA SER A 64 -0.90 -43.26 4.14
C SER A 64 -1.83 -43.40 5.35
N GLY A 65 -1.76 -42.49 6.32
CA GLY A 65 -2.49 -42.54 7.59
C GLY A 65 -1.91 -43.52 8.62
N SER A 66 -0.81 -44.20 8.30
CA SER A 66 -0.09 -45.07 9.23
C SER A 66 1.39 -45.20 8.87
N VAL A 67 2.22 -45.48 9.89
CA VAL A 67 3.64 -45.76 9.73
C VAL A 67 4.01 -47.01 10.52
N VAL A 68 4.85 -47.87 9.96
CA VAL A 68 5.35 -49.08 10.63
C VAL A 68 6.72 -48.80 11.21
N ILE A 69 6.89 -49.06 12.51
CA ILE A 69 8.19 -49.15 13.17
C ILE A 69 8.57 -50.64 13.19
N PRO A 70 9.56 -51.08 12.40
CA PRO A 70 9.96 -52.49 12.34
C PRO A 70 10.47 -53.03 13.69
N ALA A 71 10.42 -54.35 13.86
CA ALA A 71 11.00 -55.03 15.02
C ALA A 71 12.50 -54.69 15.16
N GLY A 72 12.91 -54.32 16.36
CA GLY A 72 14.26 -53.86 16.69
C GLY A 72 14.51 -52.38 16.45
N ASP A 73 13.64 -51.69 15.69
CA ASP A 73 13.74 -50.25 15.48
C ASP A 73 13.00 -49.46 16.56
N ILE A 74 13.50 -48.26 16.84
CA ILE A 74 12.92 -47.34 17.82
C ILE A 74 12.17 -46.17 17.17
N SER A 75 12.20 -46.07 15.84
CA SER A 75 11.60 -44.95 15.12
C SER A 75 11.33 -45.26 13.66
N ALA A 76 10.36 -44.57 13.08
CA ALA A 76 10.09 -44.56 11.64
C ALA A 76 9.76 -43.13 11.18
N GLY A 77 10.04 -42.84 9.91
CA GLY A 77 9.79 -41.53 9.32
C GLY A 77 8.44 -41.47 8.59
N ILE A 78 7.75 -40.34 8.70
CA ILE A 78 6.68 -39.95 7.80
C ILE A 78 7.25 -38.84 6.91
N ARG A 79 7.18 -39.01 5.59
CA ARG A 79 7.59 -38.01 4.61
C ARG A 79 6.37 -37.21 4.20
N VAL A 80 6.51 -35.90 4.14
CA VAL A 80 5.51 -34.99 3.56
C VAL A 80 6.18 -34.34 2.35
N THR A 81 5.56 -34.44 1.18
CA THR A 81 6.05 -33.84 -0.06
C THR A 81 5.05 -32.76 -0.44
N ALA A 82 5.49 -31.51 -0.54
CA ALA A 82 4.68 -30.41 -1.04
C ALA A 82 4.46 -30.57 -2.55
N GLU A 83 3.33 -30.08 -3.05
CA GLU A 83 2.95 -30.10 -4.46
C GLU A 83 2.93 -28.66 -4.97
N GLU A 84 3.61 -28.37 -6.08
CA GLU A 84 3.59 -27.02 -6.66
C GLU A 84 2.31 -26.81 -7.48
N ASP A 85 1.67 -25.65 -7.28
CA ASP A 85 0.66 -25.15 -8.19
C ASP A 85 0.82 -23.65 -8.53
N SER A 86 -0.21 -23.08 -9.13
CA SER A 86 -0.21 -21.70 -9.63
C SER A 86 -1.22 -20.80 -8.93
N GLU A 87 -1.75 -21.20 -7.77
CA GLU A 87 -2.60 -20.35 -6.94
C GLU A 87 -1.75 -19.70 -5.83
N ALA A 88 -2.17 -18.54 -5.35
CA ALA A 88 -1.53 -17.96 -4.16
C ALA A 88 -2.40 -18.22 -2.94
N GLU A 89 -1.90 -19.07 -2.06
CA GLU A 89 -2.58 -19.56 -0.87
C GLU A 89 -1.88 -19.09 0.41
N GLY A 90 -0.59 -18.75 0.30
CA GLY A 90 0.26 -18.34 1.41
C GLY A 90 0.79 -19.51 2.24
N ASP A 91 1.28 -19.23 3.44
CA ASP A 91 1.86 -20.25 4.32
C ASP A 91 0.76 -21.14 4.94
N GLU A 92 0.89 -22.46 4.76
CA GLU A 92 -0.07 -23.44 5.22
C GLU A 92 0.53 -24.55 6.09
N TYR A 93 -0.30 -25.34 6.76
CA TYR A 93 0.17 -26.35 7.71
C TYR A 93 -0.42 -27.73 7.47
N VAL A 94 0.45 -28.75 7.54
CA VAL A 94 0.07 -30.16 7.73
C VAL A 94 0.35 -30.55 9.17
N VAL A 95 -0.69 -30.96 9.90
CA VAL A 95 -0.64 -31.34 11.32
C VAL A 95 -0.95 -32.82 11.46
N VAL A 96 0.00 -33.58 12.01
CA VAL A 96 -0.14 -35.02 12.27
C VAL A 96 -0.36 -35.27 13.76
N HIS A 97 -1.42 -36.01 14.08
CA HIS A 97 -1.80 -36.37 15.45
C HIS A 97 -1.84 -37.89 15.66
N ILE A 98 -1.29 -38.36 16.77
CA ILE A 98 -1.30 -39.77 17.20
C ILE A 98 -2.15 -39.91 18.47
N SER A 99 -3.15 -40.78 18.42
CA SER A 99 -3.96 -41.12 19.60
C SER A 99 -3.55 -42.47 20.19
N ASP A 100 -4.01 -42.74 21.42
CA ASP A 100 -3.86 -44.05 22.05
C ASP A 100 -4.48 -45.17 21.19
N SER A 101 -3.93 -46.37 21.32
CA SER A 101 -4.36 -47.57 20.61
C SER A 101 -4.42 -48.75 21.58
N THR A 102 -4.99 -49.87 21.13
CA THR A 102 -4.90 -51.14 21.87
C THR A 102 -3.49 -51.74 21.88
N LEU A 103 -2.58 -51.19 21.08
CA LEU A 103 -1.20 -51.67 20.92
C LEU A 103 -0.14 -50.76 21.56
N TYR A 104 -0.46 -49.50 21.85
CA TYR A 104 0.47 -48.50 22.37
C TYR A 104 -0.27 -47.34 23.04
N ASN A 105 0.42 -46.64 23.94
CA ASN A 105 -0.02 -45.36 24.50
C ASN A 105 0.65 -44.21 23.74
N SER A 106 -0.07 -43.10 23.56
CA SER A 106 0.49 -41.87 23.01
C SER A 106 1.23 -41.09 24.10
N HIS A 107 2.37 -40.51 23.74
CA HIS A 107 3.10 -39.57 24.58
C HIS A 107 2.39 -38.20 24.54
N PRO A 108 2.53 -37.33 25.55
CA PRO A 108 2.06 -35.93 25.44
C PRO A 108 2.64 -35.12 24.26
N LYS A 109 3.67 -35.64 23.58
CA LYS A 109 4.26 -35.10 22.34
C LYS A 109 3.77 -35.95 21.16
N ASN A 110 2.47 -36.02 20.99
CA ASN A 110 1.79 -36.83 19.97
C ASN A 110 1.28 -36.01 18.79
N THR A 111 1.68 -34.74 18.70
CA THR A 111 1.31 -33.86 17.61
C THR A 111 2.57 -33.21 17.04
N ALA A 112 2.68 -33.16 15.72
CA ALA A 112 3.73 -32.44 15.01
C ALA A 112 3.15 -31.73 13.79
N SER A 113 3.73 -30.60 13.43
CA SER A 113 3.29 -29.77 12.32
C SER A 113 4.43 -29.58 11.32
N ILE A 114 4.08 -29.53 10.05
CA ILE A 114 4.91 -29.12 8.92
C ILE A 114 4.32 -27.83 8.36
N LEU A 115 5.17 -26.86 8.03
CA LEU A 115 4.85 -25.69 7.24
C LEU A 115 5.03 -26.04 5.76
N ILE A 116 3.98 -25.82 4.96
CA ILE A 116 4.03 -25.79 3.51
C ILE A 116 4.13 -24.31 3.12
N GLN A 117 5.21 -23.95 2.44
CA GLN A 117 5.42 -22.59 1.94
C GLN A 117 5.03 -22.54 0.48
N ASP A 118 3.96 -21.81 0.19
CA ASP A 118 3.52 -21.49 -1.15
C ASP A 118 4.63 -20.76 -1.91
N SER A 119 4.88 -21.19 -3.14
CA SER A 119 5.89 -20.60 -4.03
C SER A 119 5.41 -19.32 -4.71
N MET A 120 4.10 -19.11 -4.82
CA MET A 120 3.52 -17.93 -5.43
C MET A 120 3.60 -16.71 -4.49
N PRO A 121 4.35 -15.65 -4.86
CA PRO A 121 4.46 -14.48 -4.03
C PRO A 121 3.19 -13.63 -4.05
N ILE A 122 2.78 -13.15 -2.88
CA ILE A 122 1.79 -12.10 -2.67
C ILE A 122 2.51 -10.76 -2.55
N LEU A 123 2.11 -9.79 -3.37
CA LEU A 123 2.71 -8.46 -3.42
C LEU A 123 1.93 -7.41 -2.62
N GLU A 124 2.66 -6.50 -1.98
CA GLU A 124 2.09 -5.28 -1.40
C GLU A 124 2.89 -4.04 -1.83
N LEU A 125 2.19 -2.92 -2.00
CA LEU A 125 2.79 -1.63 -2.31
C LEU A 125 2.42 -0.61 -1.24
N ALA A 126 3.42 -0.09 -0.55
CA ALA A 126 3.24 0.87 0.54
C ALA A 126 4.00 2.16 0.30
N LEU A 127 3.43 3.27 0.77
CA LEU A 127 4.15 4.52 0.92
C LEU A 127 5.05 4.45 2.16
N ASP A 128 6.27 4.95 2.04
CA ASP A 128 7.22 5.02 3.14
C ASP A 128 7.21 6.41 3.77
N GLY A 129 6.57 6.53 4.93
CA GLY A 129 6.61 7.77 5.72
C GLY A 129 5.71 8.87 5.15
N ASP A 130 6.30 10.01 4.80
CA ASP A 130 5.59 11.22 4.40
C ASP A 130 4.94 11.06 3.02
N PRO A 131 3.65 11.34 2.85
CA PRO A 131 3.00 11.31 1.54
C PRO A 131 3.41 12.42 0.60
N GLU A 132 4.15 13.44 1.05
CA GLU A 132 4.50 14.58 0.21
C GLU A 132 5.86 14.38 -0.47
N ALA A 133 5.92 14.68 -1.77
CA ALA A 133 7.15 14.81 -2.56
C ALA A 133 7.30 16.30 -2.93
N PRO A 134 7.96 17.12 -2.10
CA PRO A 134 8.08 18.55 -2.35
C PRO A 134 8.90 18.83 -3.61
N GLU A 135 8.44 19.79 -4.40
CA GLU A 135 9.14 20.37 -5.55
C GLU A 135 10.50 20.92 -5.12
N GLY A 136 11.54 20.62 -5.91
CA GLY A 136 12.94 20.93 -5.58
C GLY A 136 13.52 20.16 -4.39
N GLY A 137 12.73 19.29 -3.76
CA GLY A 137 13.06 18.54 -2.56
C GLY A 137 13.69 17.16 -2.79
N GLY A 138 13.65 16.34 -1.74
CA GLY A 138 14.09 14.95 -1.78
C GLY A 138 13.01 14.03 -2.36
N ALA A 139 13.42 12.85 -2.85
CA ALA A 139 12.48 11.87 -3.37
C ALA A 139 11.68 11.19 -2.23
N THR A 140 10.39 11.01 -2.47
CA THR A 140 9.49 10.23 -1.61
C THR A 140 9.48 8.79 -2.08
N ARG A 141 9.42 7.85 -1.13
CA ARG A 141 9.62 6.44 -1.40
C ARG A 141 8.33 5.66 -1.24
N MET A 142 8.13 4.72 -2.15
CA MET A 142 7.18 3.64 -1.99
C MET A 142 7.95 2.32 -1.98
N THR A 143 7.61 1.41 -1.09
CA THR A 143 8.18 0.06 -1.04
C THR A 143 7.20 -0.95 -1.64
N LEU A 144 7.65 -1.62 -2.71
CA LEU A 144 7.02 -2.83 -3.22
C LEU A 144 7.63 -4.03 -2.48
N SER A 145 6.81 -4.83 -1.81
CA SER A 145 7.22 -5.97 -1.00
C SER A 145 6.57 -7.28 -1.46
N ARG A 146 7.20 -8.42 -1.12
CA ARG A 146 6.67 -9.77 -1.35
C ARG A 146 6.95 -10.74 -0.20
N ASN A 147 6.01 -11.64 0.06
CA ASN A 147 6.11 -12.66 1.12
C ASN A 147 7.00 -13.86 0.75
N ASN A 148 7.14 -14.18 -0.54
CA ASN A 148 8.07 -15.19 -1.06
C ASN A 148 9.06 -14.56 -2.06
N ALA A 149 10.33 -14.96 -2.00
CA ALA A 149 11.39 -14.48 -2.90
C ALA A 149 12.15 -15.61 -3.60
N SER A 150 11.58 -16.80 -3.72
CA SER A 150 12.24 -17.96 -4.31
C SER A 150 12.39 -17.89 -5.82
N ALA A 151 11.49 -17.19 -6.50
CA ALA A 151 11.57 -16.90 -7.93
C ALA A 151 11.91 -15.42 -8.22
N GLU A 152 12.32 -15.14 -9.45
CA GLU A 152 12.33 -13.78 -10.01
C GLU A 152 10.98 -13.47 -10.64
N ILE A 153 10.48 -12.26 -10.43
CA ILE A 153 9.21 -11.80 -11.01
C ILE A 153 9.36 -10.40 -11.63
N GLU A 154 8.51 -10.11 -12.62
CA GLU A 154 8.36 -8.79 -13.23
C GLU A 154 6.97 -8.24 -12.91
N VAL A 155 6.92 -7.20 -12.07
CA VAL A 155 5.69 -6.64 -11.53
C VAL A 155 5.22 -5.49 -12.39
N ASN A 156 3.97 -5.55 -12.84
CA ASN A 156 3.35 -4.50 -13.62
C ASN A 156 2.68 -3.46 -12.71
N LEU A 157 2.87 -2.17 -13.02
CA LEU A 157 2.28 -1.05 -12.31
C LEU A 157 1.42 -0.20 -13.25
N SER A 158 0.29 0.29 -12.76
CA SER A 158 -0.40 1.43 -13.34
C SER A 158 -0.01 2.71 -12.60
N ILE A 159 0.32 3.74 -13.36
CA ILE A 159 0.64 5.09 -12.88
C ILE A 159 -0.55 5.98 -13.27
N SER A 160 -1.12 6.69 -12.30
CA SER A 160 -2.27 7.60 -12.47
C SER A 160 -2.15 8.75 -11.48
N GLY A 161 -3.12 9.66 -11.45
CA GLY A 161 -3.10 10.86 -10.61
C GLY A 161 -3.43 12.09 -11.43
N THR A 162 -3.26 13.27 -10.85
CA THR A 162 -3.37 14.55 -11.57
C THR A 162 -2.06 14.99 -12.19
N ALA A 163 -0.93 14.62 -11.58
CA ALA A 163 0.40 15.01 -12.06
C ALA A 163 0.79 14.36 -13.39
N ASN A 164 1.46 15.13 -14.23
CA ASN A 164 1.91 14.80 -15.57
C ASN A 164 3.37 14.35 -15.59
N ASN A 165 3.61 13.25 -16.29
CA ASN A 165 4.94 12.67 -16.44
C ASN A 165 5.89 13.63 -17.18
N GLN A 166 7.08 13.86 -16.60
CA GLN A 166 8.14 14.75 -17.10
C GLN A 166 7.85 16.25 -17.03
N SER A 167 6.63 16.66 -16.69
CA SER A 167 6.34 18.04 -16.28
C SER A 167 6.55 18.13 -14.78
N ASP A 168 5.77 17.36 -14.03
CA ASP A 168 5.63 17.57 -12.58
C ASP A 168 6.47 16.56 -11.79
N TYR A 169 6.86 15.45 -12.42
CA TYR A 169 7.73 14.43 -11.82
C TYR A 169 8.65 13.72 -12.81
N VAL A 170 9.78 13.23 -12.28
CA VAL A 170 10.73 12.39 -13.00
C VAL A 170 10.10 11.05 -13.36
N SER A 171 10.26 10.62 -14.62
CA SER A 171 9.57 9.43 -15.14
C SER A 171 9.78 8.16 -14.32
N ILE A 172 8.67 7.53 -13.94
CA ILE A 172 8.63 6.27 -13.17
C ILE A 172 8.41 5.09 -14.13
N ALA A 173 9.16 4.01 -13.96
CA ALA A 173 8.97 2.79 -14.74
C ALA A 173 7.66 2.09 -14.37
N ASN A 174 6.86 1.73 -15.37
CA ASN A 174 5.61 0.97 -15.16
C ASN A 174 5.82 -0.55 -14.97
N ARG A 175 7.08 -1.00 -14.96
CA ARG A 175 7.46 -2.39 -14.71
C ARG A 175 8.65 -2.44 -13.76
N VAL A 176 8.52 -3.24 -12.70
CA VAL A 176 9.52 -3.39 -11.64
C VAL A 176 9.99 -4.84 -11.60
N ARG A 177 11.29 -5.05 -11.80
CA ARG A 177 11.90 -6.37 -11.69
C ARG A 177 12.28 -6.65 -10.24
N MET A 178 11.83 -7.78 -9.70
CA MET A 178 12.20 -8.27 -8.37
C MET A 178 13.00 -9.58 -8.49
N PRO A 179 14.35 -9.53 -8.44
CA PRO A 179 15.19 -10.72 -8.60
C PRO A 179 15.00 -11.73 -7.47
N ARG A 180 15.25 -13.03 -7.75
CA ARG A 180 15.31 -14.09 -6.74
C ARG A 180 16.12 -13.65 -5.50
N GLY A 181 15.59 -13.93 -4.32
CA GLY A 181 16.13 -13.54 -3.01
C GLY A 181 15.81 -12.11 -2.57
N THR A 182 15.31 -11.25 -3.45
CA THR A 182 14.94 -9.86 -3.11
C THR A 182 13.52 -9.80 -2.60
N ARG A 183 13.28 -9.32 -1.37
CA ARG A 183 11.93 -9.19 -0.79
C ARG A 183 11.30 -7.81 -0.98
N ASN A 184 12.12 -6.79 -1.22
CA ASN A 184 11.67 -5.40 -1.30
C ASN A 184 12.38 -4.68 -2.43
N VAL A 185 11.65 -3.84 -3.15
CA VAL A 185 12.19 -2.87 -4.11
C VAL A 185 11.58 -1.50 -3.81
N ASN A 186 12.43 -0.48 -3.74
CA ASN A 186 11.97 0.89 -3.56
C ASN A 186 11.67 1.50 -4.93
N ILE A 187 10.55 2.21 -5.00
CA ILE A 187 10.15 3.07 -6.11
C ILE A 187 10.22 4.50 -5.59
N GLU A 188 10.98 5.34 -6.28
CA GLU A 188 11.18 6.73 -5.88
C GLU A 188 10.30 7.64 -6.73
N VAL A 189 9.58 8.55 -6.07
CA VAL A 189 8.85 9.66 -6.68
C VAL A 189 9.65 10.93 -6.42
N GLN A 190 10.10 11.58 -7.49
CA GLN A 190 10.83 12.83 -7.41
C GLN A 190 10.05 13.89 -8.19
N ALA A 191 9.51 14.87 -7.47
CA ALA A 191 8.89 16.05 -8.06
C ALA A 191 9.93 16.89 -8.79
N ILE A 192 9.51 17.53 -9.88
CA ILE A 192 10.31 18.49 -10.63
C ILE A 192 9.96 19.87 -10.09
N ASP A 193 10.99 20.68 -9.84
CA ASP A 193 10.82 22.09 -9.48
C ASP A 193 10.70 22.89 -10.77
N ASP A 194 9.63 23.64 -10.92
CA ASP A 194 9.48 24.60 -12.01
C ASP A 194 9.08 25.99 -11.44
N PRO A 195 8.69 26.99 -12.25
CA PRO A 195 8.30 28.30 -11.75
C PRO A 195 6.81 28.61 -11.97
N VAL A 196 5.96 27.63 -12.28
CA VAL A 196 4.53 27.81 -12.58
C VAL A 196 3.74 27.64 -11.30
N ASN A 197 2.80 28.56 -11.04
CA ASN A 197 1.87 28.39 -9.93
C ASN A 197 0.79 27.38 -10.31
N GLU A 198 0.72 26.27 -9.59
CA GLU A 198 -0.21 25.17 -9.80
C GLU A 198 -1.02 24.89 -8.53
N VAL A 199 -1.88 23.86 -8.62
CA VAL A 199 -2.58 23.34 -7.45
C VAL A 199 -1.88 22.06 -7.03
N ALA A 200 -1.91 21.74 -5.73
CA ALA A 200 -1.32 20.50 -5.25
C ALA A 200 -1.84 19.27 -6.04
N GLU A 201 -0.89 18.48 -6.53
CA GLU A 201 -1.15 17.36 -7.43
C GLU A 201 -0.90 16.01 -6.75
N ASP A 202 -1.22 14.91 -7.43
CA ASP A 202 -0.90 13.58 -6.94
C ASP A 202 -0.43 12.59 -8.00
N ILE A 203 0.28 11.58 -7.49
CA ILE A 203 0.66 10.36 -8.21
C ILE A 203 0.15 9.18 -7.42
N VAL A 204 -0.63 8.34 -8.09
CA VAL A 204 -1.16 7.08 -7.56
C VAL A 204 -0.52 5.93 -8.33
N LEU A 205 0.31 5.15 -7.64
CA LEU A 205 0.85 3.89 -8.13
C LEU A 205 -0.02 2.74 -7.64
N LYS A 206 -0.34 1.82 -8.55
CA LYS A 206 -1.10 0.60 -8.23
C LYS A 206 -0.48 -0.62 -8.90
N VAL A 207 -0.32 -1.69 -8.14
CA VAL A 207 0.06 -3.01 -8.65
C VAL A 207 -1.11 -3.59 -9.44
N ILE A 208 -0.85 -4.06 -10.65
CA ILE A 208 -1.86 -4.71 -11.51
C ILE A 208 -1.54 -6.19 -11.74
N PRO A 209 -2.55 -7.02 -12.06
CA PRO A 209 -2.35 -8.46 -12.23
C PRO A 209 -1.28 -8.79 -13.28
N GLY A 210 -0.53 -9.86 -13.02
CA GLY A 210 0.53 -10.37 -13.89
C GLY A 210 0.78 -11.84 -13.64
N GLU A 211 1.75 -12.41 -14.36
CA GLU A 211 2.12 -13.82 -14.23
C GLU A 211 3.10 -14.01 -13.07
N GLY A 212 2.94 -15.10 -12.31
CA GLY A 212 3.88 -15.52 -11.27
C GLY A 212 3.81 -14.72 -9.96
N TYR A 213 2.72 -13.99 -9.72
CA TYR A 213 2.44 -13.36 -8.43
C TYR A 213 0.95 -13.09 -8.25
N SER A 214 0.53 -12.97 -6.99
CA SER A 214 -0.78 -12.48 -6.59
C SER A 214 -0.67 -11.13 -5.90
N ILE A 215 -1.79 -10.41 -5.84
CA ILE A 215 -1.84 -9.07 -5.25
C ILE A 215 -2.48 -9.15 -3.88
N GLY A 216 -1.77 -8.65 -2.87
CA GLY A 216 -2.23 -8.56 -1.50
C GLY A 216 -3.27 -7.46 -1.28
N ALA A 217 -3.65 -7.28 -0.01
CA ALA A 217 -4.68 -6.31 0.37
C ALA A 217 -4.24 -4.86 0.07
N GLN A 218 -2.97 -4.55 0.29
CA GLN A 218 -2.41 -3.23 0.05
C GLN A 218 -1.72 -3.17 -1.31
N MET A 219 -2.48 -2.77 -2.34
CA MET A 219 -2.02 -2.81 -3.74
C MET A 219 -1.74 -1.44 -4.35
N GLN A 220 -1.92 -0.35 -3.60
CA GLN A 220 -1.76 1.02 -4.11
C GLN A 220 -1.16 1.96 -3.07
N ALA A 221 -0.43 2.95 -3.56
CA ALA A 221 0.12 4.04 -2.77
C ALA A 221 -0.07 5.37 -3.51
N ARG A 222 -0.25 6.45 -2.75
CA ARG A 222 -0.45 7.81 -3.26
C ARG A 222 0.63 8.71 -2.68
N VAL A 223 1.24 9.52 -3.54
CA VAL A 223 2.12 10.63 -3.20
C VAL A 223 1.45 11.92 -3.66
N VAL A 224 1.57 12.96 -2.84
CA VAL A 224 1.12 14.33 -3.13
C VAL A 224 2.34 15.15 -3.52
N ILE A 225 2.21 15.96 -4.55
CA ILE A 225 3.19 16.99 -4.91
C ILE A 225 2.59 18.31 -4.43
N PRO A 226 3.11 18.90 -3.33
CA PRO A 226 2.65 20.19 -2.86
C PRO A 226 3.24 21.32 -3.72
N GLU A 227 2.37 22.25 -4.09
CA GLU A 227 2.69 23.51 -4.75
C GLU A 227 3.69 24.35 -3.93
N ASN A 228 4.78 24.81 -4.55
CA ASN A 228 5.78 25.67 -3.90
C ASN A 228 5.92 27.09 -4.51
N ASP A 229 5.13 27.42 -5.53
CA ASP A 229 5.23 28.60 -6.38
C ASP A 229 4.00 29.50 -6.30
N ASP A 230 3.35 29.55 -5.13
CA ASP A 230 2.11 30.29 -4.85
C ASP A 230 2.13 31.78 -5.24
N LYS A 231 3.33 32.37 -5.36
CA LYS A 231 3.56 33.77 -5.78
C LYS A 231 3.81 33.96 -7.28
N ASN A 232 4.02 32.88 -8.01
CA ASN A 232 4.26 32.92 -9.44
C ASN A 232 2.93 33.01 -10.20
N LEU A 233 3.03 33.20 -11.52
CA LEU A 233 1.85 33.27 -12.37
C LEU A 233 1.38 31.86 -12.73
N PRO A 234 0.05 31.62 -12.79
CA PRO A 234 -0.47 30.36 -13.29
C PRO A 234 -0.27 30.24 -14.81
N GLU A 235 -0.19 29.01 -15.30
CA GLU A 235 -0.25 28.71 -16.73
C GLU A 235 -1.69 28.85 -17.25
N VAL A 236 -1.83 29.32 -18.50
CA VAL A 236 -3.11 29.43 -19.21
C VAL A 236 -3.16 28.36 -20.30
N GLU A 237 -4.12 27.44 -20.21
CA GLU A 237 -4.31 26.39 -21.21
C GLU A 237 -5.68 26.47 -21.88
N PHE A 238 -5.77 26.15 -23.18
CA PHE A 238 -7.06 25.96 -23.85
C PHE A 238 -7.73 24.66 -23.40
N THR A 239 -9.00 24.72 -23.04
CA THR A 239 -9.76 23.51 -22.65
C THR A 239 -10.34 22.75 -23.85
N LEU A 240 -10.27 23.33 -25.05
CA LEU A 240 -10.78 22.75 -26.30
C LEU A 240 -9.75 22.88 -27.43
N THR A 241 -9.58 21.82 -28.21
CA THR A 241 -8.68 21.78 -29.37
C THR A 241 -9.26 22.47 -30.61
N SER A 242 -10.56 22.73 -30.63
CA SER A 242 -11.25 23.50 -31.67
C SER A 242 -12.56 24.11 -31.16
N SER A 243 -12.95 25.25 -31.71
CA SER A 243 -14.26 25.88 -31.53
C SER A 243 -14.83 26.28 -32.90
N ASP A 244 -16.10 25.98 -33.14
CA ASP A 244 -16.79 26.39 -34.37
C ASP A 244 -18.03 27.22 -34.02
N GLU A 245 -18.15 28.40 -34.64
CA GLU A 245 -19.28 29.31 -34.46
C GLU A 245 -19.81 29.80 -35.80
N SER A 246 -21.10 30.13 -35.85
CA SER A 246 -21.70 30.72 -37.06
C SER A 246 -21.07 32.06 -37.36
N GLU A 247 -20.77 32.35 -38.63
CA GLU A 247 -20.30 33.67 -39.05
C GLU A 247 -21.28 34.81 -38.69
N SER A 248 -22.55 34.47 -38.47
CA SER A 248 -23.58 35.41 -38.00
C SER A 248 -23.51 35.70 -36.49
N ALA A 249 -22.70 34.98 -35.70
CA ALA A 249 -22.58 35.16 -34.26
C ALA A 249 -21.76 36.42 -33.88
N GLY A 250 -20.85 36.86 -34.76
CA GLY A 250 -20.04 38.07 -34.56
C GLY A 250 -18.87 37.94 -33.57
N TYR A 251 -18.83 36.87 -32.78
CA TYR A 251 -17.72 36.47 -31.90
C TYR A 251 -17.61 34.94 -31.83
N ALA A 252 -16.43 34.45 -31.48
CA ALA A 252 -16.20 33.06 -31.11
C ALA A 252 -15.70 32.99 -29.66
N MET A 253 -16.20 32.01 -28.90
CA MET A 253 -15.78 31.77 -27.53
C MET A 253 -14.61 30.80 -27.50
N VAL A 254 -13.51 31.25 -26.89
CA VAL A 254 -12.35 30.39 -26.62
C VAL A 254 -12.34 30.10 -25.13
N HIS A 255 -12.33 28.81 -24.80
CA HIS A 255 -12.36 28.34 -23.43
C HIS A 255 -10.93 28.11 -22.96
N VAL A 256 -10.55 28.76 -21.86
CA VAL A 256 -9.26 28.57 -21.20
C VAL A 256 -9.45 28.18 -19.74
N ARG A 257 -8.45 27.53 -19.18
CA ARG A 257 -8.29 27.25 -17.75
C ARG A 257 -6.96 27.80 -17.26
N LEU A 258 -6.92 28.19 -16.00
CA LEU A 258 -5.67 28.46 -15.29
C LEU A 258 -5.23 27.19 -14.54
N SER A 259 -3.92 26.96 -14.43
CA SER A 259 -3.34 25.91 -13.59
C SER A 259 -3.70 26.13 -12.11
N ALA A 260 -3.67 27.38 -11.64
CA ALA A 260 -4.04 27.81 -10.30
C ALA A 260 -4.78 29.17 -10.30
N PRO A 261 -5.43 29.57 -9.20
CA PRO A 261 -5.84 30.96 -9.00
C PRO A 261 -4.64 31.91 -9.10
N PRO A 262 -4.81 33.11 -9.70
CA PRO A 262 -3.73 34.09 -9.72
C PRO A 262 -3.37 34.54 -8.30
N PRO A 263 -2.10 34.89 -8.04
CA PRO A 263 -1.68 35.38 -6.73
C PRO A 263 -2.48 36.64 -6.35
N GLU A 264 -2.82 36.77 -5.07
CA GLU A 264 -3.44 38.00 -4.58
C GLU A 264 -2.50 39.20 -4.83
N PRO A 265 -3.03 40.35 -5.30
CA PRO A 265 -2.20 41.54 -5.45
C PRO A 265 -1.59 41.89 -4.09
N GLU A 266 -0.27 42.13 -4.05
CA GLU A 266 0.38 42.61 -2.84
C GLU A 266 -0.33 43.90 -2.40
N ASP A 267 -1.00 43.87 -1.24
CA ASP A 267 -1.56 45.06 -0.61
C ASP A 267 -0.40 46.04 -0.40
N ASP A 268 -0.35 47.07 -1.23
CA ASP A 268 0.75 48.03 -1.28
C ASP A 268 0.67 49.02 -0.11
N GLY A 269 0.20 48.56 1.07
CA GLY A 269 0.25 49.28 2.33
C GLY A 269 -0.24 50.72 2.21
N GLY A 270 -1.18 50.97 1.29
CA GLY A 270 -1.84 52.22 1.08
C GLY A 270 -2.82 52.51 2.20
N GLY A 271 -2.36 52.35 3.46
CA GLY A 271 -3.04 52.87 4.62
C GLY A 271 -3.13 54.38 4.45
N ASP A 272 -4.27 54.81 3.97
CA ASP A 272 -4.92 56.05 4.34
C ASP A 272 -4.95 56.09 5.87
N GLY A 273 -3.83 56.54 6.42
CA GLY A 273 -3.69 56.91 7.81
C GLY A 273 -4.60 58.10 8.07
N ASP A 274 -5.88 57.82 8.28
CA ASP A 274 -6.78 58.64 9.04
C ASP A 274 -6.35 58.53 10.51
N GLY A 275 -5.19 59.15 10.78
CA GLY A 275 -4.75 59.45 12.12
C GLY A 275 -5.70 60.49 12.68
N ASP A 276 -6.77 60.02 13.32
CA ASP A 276 -7.55 60.81 14.26
C ASP A 276 -6.63 61.15 15.43
N GLY A 277 -5.91 62.25 15.27
CA GLY A 277 -5.12 62.85 16.33
C GLY A 277 -6.06 63.32 17.42
N ASP A 278 -6.10 62.58 18.53
CA ASP A 278 -6.71 63.01 19.77
C ASP A 278 -5.97 64.24 20.29
N GLY A 279 -6.47 65.41 19.93
CA GLY A 279 -6.07 66.68 20.51
C GLY A 279 -6.58 66.77 21.95
N ASP A 280 -5.65 67.00 22.87
CA ASP A 280 -5.89 67.25 24.28
C ASP A 280 -6.87 68.43 24.48
N GLY A 281 -8.12 68.11 24.84
CA GLY A 281 -9.16 69.07 25.18
C GLY A 281 -9.54 68.98 26.65
N ASP A 282 -9.03 69.92 27.45
CA ASP A 282 -9.41 70.12 28.84
C ASP A 282 -10.91 70.44 28.97
N GLY A 283 -11.66 69.60 29.67
CA GLY A 283 -13.08 69.77 29.92
C GLY A 283 -13.48 69.25 31.30
N ASP A 284 -13.47 70.15 32.28
CA ASP A 284 -14.00 69.93 33.62
C ASP A 284 -15.52 69.72 33.56
N GLY A 285 -16.00 68.51 33.86
CA GLY A 285 -17.41 68.17 33.83
C GLY A 285 -17.75 67.08 34.83
N ASP A 286 -18.12 67.49 36.04
CA ASP A 286 -18.68 66.62 37.08
C ASP A 286 -20.03 66.05 36.61
N GLY A 287 -20.11 64.73 36.47
CA GLY A 287 -21.31 64.05 36.01
C GLY A 287 -21.35 62.60 36.49
N ASP A 288 -21.90 62.40 37.68
CA ASP A 288 -22.26 61.10 38.23
C ASP A 288 -23.34 60.47 37.34
N GLY A 289 -23.00 59.37 36.67
CA GLY A 289 -23.90 58.66 35.77
C GLY A 289 -23.65 57.16 35.82
N ASP A 290 -24.39 56.49 36.71
CA ASP A 290 -24.47 55.04 36.79
C ASP A 290 -25.15 54.52 35.51
N GLY A 291 -24.35 53.94 34.62
CA GLY A 291 -24.79 53.38 33.33
C GLY A 291 -24.55 51.88 33.29
N ASP A 292 -25.57 51.12 33.64
CA ASP A 292 -25.60 49.66 33.51
C ASP A 292 -25.75 49.32 32.01
N GLY A 293 -24.61 49.01 31.38
CA GLY A 293 -24.53 48.63 29.97
C GLY A 293 -24.31 47.13 29.83
N ASP A 294 -25.41 46.38 29.74
CA ASP A 294 -25.41 44.95 29.41
C ASP A 294 -25.13 44.81 27.90
N GLY A 295 -23.85 44.61 27.57
CA GLY A 295 -23.40 44.34 26.20
C GLY A 295 -23.33 42.83 25.95
N ASP A 296 -24.44 42.27 25.49
CA ASP A 296 -24.50 40.89 24.97
C ASP A 296 -23.89 40.88 23.56
N GLY A 297 -22.58 40.61 23.49
CA GLY A 297 -21.86 40.39 22.24
C GLY A 297 -21.99 38.93 21.81
N ASP A 298 -22.99 38.63 21.00
CA ASP A 298 -23.14 37.35 20.31
C ASP A 298 -22.13 37.31 19.15
N GLY A 299 -20.95 36.73 19.42
CA GLY A 299 -19.94 36.44 18.43
C GLY A 299 -20.26 35.16 17.68
N ASP A 300 -21.03 35.28 16.60
CA ASP A 300 -21.22 34.20 15.63
C ASP A 300 -19.96 34.13 14.75
N GLY A 301 -18.99 33.33 15.20
CA GLY A 301 -17.83 32.95 14.41
C GLY A 301 -18.21 31.87 13.41
N ASP A 302 -18.66 32.29 12.22
CA ASP A 302 -18.79 31.42 11.07
C ASP A 302 -17.38 31.12 10.54
N GLY A 303 -16.82 30.01 11.03
CA GLY A 303 -15.64 29.39 10.46
C GLY A 303 -16.00 28.69 9.15
N ASP A 304 -16.03 29.44 8.07
CA ASP A 304 -16.05 28.88 6.72
C ASP A 304 -14.69 28.26 6.45
N GLY A 305 -14.63 26.94 6.62
CA GLY A 305 -13.57 26.11 6.09
C GLY A 305 -13.66 26.09 4.58
N ASP A 306 -13.14 27.11 3.94
CA ASP A 306 -12.83 27.09 2.52
C ASP A 306 -11.66 26.13 2.32
N GLY A 307 -11.98 24.93 1.81
CA GLY A 307 -10.99 24.10 1.14
C GLY A 307 -10.37 24.89 -0.02
N PRO A 308 -9.13 24.58 -0.42
CA PRO A 308 -8.42 25.35 -1.44
C PRO A 308 -9.27 25.44 -2.73
N PRO A 309 -9.41 26.64 -3.32
CA PRO A 309 -10.21 26.84 -4.52
C PRO A 309 -9.65 26.01 -5.68
N GLY A 310 -10.53 25.23 -6.32
CA GLY A 310 -10.17 24.50 -7.54
C GLY A 310 -9.90 25.43 -8.73
N PRO A 311 -9.40 24.89 -9.85
CA PRO A 311 -8.96 25.69 -11.00
C PRO A 311 -10.09 26.56 -11.60
N LEU A 312 -9.75 27.82 -11.90
CA LEU A 312 -10.67 28.82 -12.44
C LEU A 312 -10.86 28.66 -13.96
N HIS A 313 -12.11 28.63 -14.41
CA HIS A 313 -12.47 28.62 -15.83
C HIS A 313 -12.82 30.04 -16.30
N GLN A 314 -12.17 30.52 -17.36
CA GLN A 314 -12.45 31.85 -17.92
C GLN A 314 -12.82 31.78 -19.40
N LEU A 315 -13.82 32.58 -19.79
CA LEU A 315 -14.30 32.67 -21.16
C LEU A 315 -13.66 33.87 -21.85
N ILE A 316 -12.91 33.63 -22.93
CA ILE A 316 -12.32 34.70 -23.74
C ILE A 316 -13.18 34.91 -24.99
N CYS A 317 -13.70 36.13 -25.15
CA CYS A 317 -14.43 36.56 -26.35
C CYS A 317 -13.46 36.98 -27.45
N VAL A 318 -13.42 36.28 -28.58
CA VAL A 318 -12.63 36.68 -29.75
C VAL A 318 -13.55 37.27 -30.83
N LYS A 319 -13.39 38.57 -31.12
CA LYS A 319 -14.17 39.27 -32.15
C LYS A 319 -13.49 39.12 -33.51
N ALA A 320 -14.27 38.80 -34.55
CA ALA A 320 -13.74 38.72 -35.91
C ALA A 320 -13.28 40.11 -36.39
N GLY A 321 -11.97 40.27 -36.63
CA GLY A 321 -11.43 41.37 -37.46
C GLY A 321 -10.68 42.52 -36.77
N THR A 322 -10.09 42.38 -35.57
CA THR A 322 -9.17 43.40 -35.05
C THR A 322 -8.07 42.78 -34.18
N GLN A 323 -6.81 42.90 -34.61
CA GLN A 323 -5.65 42.65 -33.74
C GLN A 323 -5.45 43.87 -32.84
N GLN A 324 -6.02 43.85 -31.65
CA GLN A 324 -5.56 44.72 -30.57
C GLN A 324 -5.92 44.05 -29.24
N TRP A 325 -4.89 43.54 -28.57
CA TRP A 325 -4.98 43.01 -27.21
C TRP A 325 -4.61 44.14 -26.26
N ALA A 326 -5.56 44.59 -25.44
CA ALA A 326 -5.26 45.31 -24.22
C ALA A 326 -5.47 44.31 -23.08
N PHE A 327 -4.37 43.89 -22.46
CA PHE A 327 -4.42 43.42 -21.08
C PHE A 327 -4.43 44.70 -20.25
N ASP A 328 -5.54 45.01 -19.59
CA ASP A 328 -5.50 45.99 -18.51
C ASP A 328 -4.71 45.31 -17.38
N ALA A 329 -3.57 45.91 -17.06
CA ALA A 329 -2.68 45.54 -15.98
C ALA A 329 -3.24 45.99 -14.63
#